data_AF-A0A967FC99-F1
#
_entry.id   AF-A0A967FC99-F1
#
_cell.length_a   1.000
_cell.length_b   1.000
_cell.length_c   1.000
_cell.angle_alpha   90.00
_cell.angle_beta   90.00
_cell.angle_gamma   90.00
#
_symmetry.space_group_name_H-M   'P 1'
#
loop_
_entity.id
_entity.type
_entity.pdbx_description
1 polymer ?
#
loop_
_entity_poly.entity_id
_entity_poly.type
_entity_poly.pdbx_seq_one_letter_code
_entity_poly.pdbx_strand_id
1 'polypeptide(L)'
;KGGWRKNKAWPYWKQLAKAIDCYQFDIGERVTKTIHTSSLRESLAVLENARLLITTEGGLHHAAAALGVPCITIFTGFTHPAQLGYDDQTNLRADFSPPCGSLSICNHCAEMSAKVSVEEVYEESQRYLVAR
;
A
#
# COMPACT_ATOMS: atom_id res chain seq x y z
N LYS A 1 15.43 -12.06 14.31
CA LYS A 1 15.56 -11.90 12.83
C LYS A 1 14.21 -11.48 12.26
N GLY A 2 14.11 -10.46 11.40
CA GLY A 2 12.86 -10.16 10.65
C GLY A 2 12.17 -8.80 10.92
N GLY A 3 12.90 -7.73 11.25
CA GLY A 3 12.31 -6.42 11.50
C GLY A 3 11.82 -5.67 10.25
N TRP A 4 12.38 -6.00 9.08
CA TRP A 4 12.15 -5.26 7.83
C TRP A 4 10.68 -5.12 7.42
N ARG A 5 9.80 -6.10 7.73
CA ARG A 5 8.37 -5.98 7.42
C ARG A 5 7.72 -4.80 8.16
N LYS A 6 8.16 -4.52 9.38
CA LYS A 6 7.69 -3.37 10.17
C LYS A 6 8.12 -2.04 9.54
N ASN A 7 9.26 -2.03 8.86
CA ASN A 7 9.76 -0.83 8.18
C ASN A 7 8.93 -0.46 6.93
N LYS A 8 8.12 -1.38 6.41
CA LYS A 8 7.20 -1.13 5.30
C LYS A 8 5.76 -0.89 5.76
N ALA A 9 5.50 -0.91 7.07
CA ALA A 9 4.15 -0.80 7.58
C ALA A 9 3.68 0.66 7.61
N TRP A 10 2.43 0.87 7.17
CA TRP A 10 1.70 2.10 7.38
C TRP A 10 0.75 1.94 8.58
N PRO A 11 0.73 2.85 9.56
CA PRO A 11 0.06 2.61 10.83
C PRO A 11 -1.47 2.82 10.79
N TYR A 12 -2.03 3.40 9.72
CA TYR A 12 -3.39 3.92 9.72
C TYR A 12 -4.43 3.10 8.95
N TRP A 13 -4.14 1.82 8.68
CA TRP A 13 -5.06 0.93 7.95
C TRP A 13 -6.47 0.86 8.56
N LYS A 14 -6.58 0.84 9.89
CA LYS A 14 -7.88 0.78 10.59
C LYS A 14 -8.72 2.04 10.38
N GLN A 15 -8.08 3.20 10.34
CA GLN A 15 -8.74 4.48 10.12
C GLN A 15 -9.24 4.55 8.67
N LEU A 16 -8.39 4.22 7.71
CA LEU A 16 -8.76 4.21 6.29
C LEU A 16 -9.90 3.22 6.00
N ALA A 17 -9.84 2.01 6.55
CA ALA A 17 -10.86 0.97 6.36
C ALA A 17 -12.24 1.35 6.94
N LYS A 18 -12.32 2.33 7.85
CA LYS A 18 -13.60 2.88 8.31
C LYS A 18 -14.17 3.94 7.34
N ALA A 19 -13.32 4.57 6.55
CA ALA A 19 -13.68 5.64 5.63
C ALA A 19 -14.01 5.13 4.22
N ILE A 20 -13.57 3.93 3.86
CA ILE A 20 -13.75 3.33 2.52
C ILE A 20 -14.38 1.94 2.67
N ASP A 21 -15.47 1.64 1.95
CA ASP A 21 -15.98 0.27 1.84
C ASP A 21 -15.03 -0.54 0.95
N CYS A 22 -14.17 -1.33 1.60
CA CYS A 22 -13.13 -2.08 0.93
C CYS A 22 -13.01 -3.50 1.49
N TYR A 23 -12.33 -4.34 0.73
CA TYR A 23 -11.93 -5.67 1.13
C TYR A 23 -10.43 -5.72 1.37
N GLN A 24 -10.01 -6.53 2.33
CA GLN A 24 -8.61 -6.83 2.61
C GLN A 24 -8.34 -8.30 2.24
N PHE A 25 -7.20 -8.61 1.60
CA PHE A 25 -6.76 -10.00 1.53
C PHE A 25 -6.52 -10.55 2.95
N ASP A 26 -6.91 -11.80 3.24
CA ASP A 26 -6.83 -12.40 4.59
C ASP A 26 -5.39 -12.66 5.06
N ILE A 27 -4.63 -11.58 5.26
CA ILE A 27 -3.22 -11.53 5.63
C ILE A 27 -3.04 -10.43 6.67
N GLY A 28 -2.36 -10.76 7.78
CA GLY A 28 -2.07 -9.81 8.85
C GLY A 28 -3.27 -9.54 9.76
N GLU A 29 -3.28 -8.38 10.40
CA GLU A 29 -4.39 -7.96 11.25
C GLU A 29 -5.60 -7.59 10.38
N ARG A 30 -6.77 -8.17 10.70
CA ARG A 30 -8.02 -7.87 9.98
C ARG A 30 -8.55 -6.49 10.39
N VAL A 31 -8.72 -5.61 9.41
CA VAL A 31 -9.25 -4.25 9.61
C VAL A 31 -10.59 -4.01 8.91
N THR A 32 -10.97 -4.86 7.95
CA THR A 32 -12.25 -4.84 7.23
C THR A 32 -12.67 -6.28 6.82
N LYS A 33 -13.71 -6.42 6.00
CA LYS A 33 -14.15 -7.67 5.36
C LYS A 33 -12.97 -8.28 4.60
N THR A 34 -12.73 -9.58 4.80
CA THR A 34 -11.58 -10.26 4.20
C THR A 34 -11.95 -11.13 3.01
N ILE A 35 -11.05 -11.18 2.02
CA ILE A 35 -11.08 -12.16 0.92
C ILE A 35 -9.97 -13.16 1.16
N HIS A 36 -10.34 -14.43 1.30
CA HIS A 36 -9.39 -15.53 1.37
C HIS A 36 -9.06 -16.04 -0.04
N THR A 37 -7.77 -16.27 -0.32
CA THR A 37 -7.28 -16.83 -1.58
C THR A 37 -6.24 -17.89 -1.27
N SER A 38 -6.27 -19.02 -1.97
CA SER A 38 -5.40 -20.18 -1.74
C SER A 38 -4.06 -20.09 -2.48
N SER A 39 -3.94 -19.19 -3.45
CA SER A 39 -2.74 -19.01 -4.27
C SER A 39 -2.55 -17.56 -4.70
N LEU A 40 -1.32 -17.20 -5.07
CA LEU A 40 -1.03 -15.89 -5.67
C LEU A 40 -1.90 -15.66 -6.92
N ARG A 41 -2.11 -16.68 -7.75
CA ARG A 41 -2.93 -16.59 -8.96
C ARG A 41 -4.36 -16.15 -8.65
N GLU A 42 -4.96 -16.68 -7.58
CA GLU A 42 -6.29 -16.26 -7.13
C GLU A 42 -6.28 -14.83 -6.60
N SER A 43 -5.25 -14.44 -5.83
CA SER A 43 -5.11 -13.04 -5.39
C SER A 43 -5.01 -12.08 -6.58
N LEU A 44 -4.29 -12.47 -7.64
CA LEU A 44 -4.19 -11.67 -8.87
C LEU A 44 -5.51 -11.58 -9.62
N ALA A 45 -6.30 -12.67 -9.68
CA ALA A 45 -7.62 -12.65 -10.29
C ALA A 45 -8.60 -11.72 -9.55
N VAL A 46 -8.52 -11.68 -8.22
CA VAL A 46 -9.27 -10.71 -7.40
C VAL A 46 -8.80 -9.28 -7.69
N LEU A 47 -7.48 -9.07 -7.73
CA LEU A 47 -6.87 -7.76 -7.98
C LEU A 47 -7.24 -7.20 -9.37
N GLU A 48 -7.22 -8.02 -10.42
CA GLU A 48 -7.58 -7.64 -11.80
C GLU A 48 -9.01 -7.09 -11.91
N ASN A 49 -9.90 -7.51 -11.01
CA ASN A 49 -11.29 -7.04 -10.95
C ASN A 49 -11.50 -5.92 -9.91
N ALA A 50 -10.45 -5.49 -9.21
CA ALA A 50 -10.53 -4.41 -8.25
C ALA A 50 -10.51 -3.06 -8.96
N ARG A 51 -11.30 -2.10 -8.46
CA ARG A 51 -11.31 -0.72 -8.96
C ARG A 51 -10.04 0.06 -8.59
N LEU A 52 -9.47 -0.27 -7.44
CA LEU A 52 -8.30 0.39 -6.87
C LEU A 52 -7.62 -0.56 -5.88
N LEU A 53 -6.30 -0.64 -5.93
CA LEU A 53 -5.47 -1.21 -4.87
C LEU A 53 -4.85 -0.10 -4.02
N ILE A 54 -5.00 -0.17 -2.70
CA ILE A 54 -4.25 0.66 -1.76
C ILE A 54 -3.31 -0.26 -0.97
N THR A 55 -2.00 -0.01 -1.07
CA THR A 55 -0.98 -0.88 -0.44
C THR A 55 0.26 -0.06 -0.03
N THR A 56 1.16 -0.70 0.70
CA THR A 56 2.56 -0.25 0.86
C THR A 56 3.46 -0.90 -0.20
N GLU A 57 4.72 -0.46 -0.29
CA GLU A 57 5.68 -1.02 -1.24
C GLU A 57 5.88 -2.54 -1.08
N GLY A 58 5.79 -3.31 -2.17
CA GLY A 58 5.73 -4.76 -2.13
C GLY A 58 5.11 -5.41 -3.37
N GLY A 59 4.96 -6.73 -3.35
CA GLY A 59 4.58 -7.49 -4.55
C GLY A 59 3.23 -7.09 -5.17
N LEU A 60 2.26 -6.65 -4.37
CA LEU A 60 0.92 -6.34 -4.89
C LEU A 60 0.85 -5.06 -5.72
N HIS A 61 1.64 -4.00 -5.44
CA HIS A 61 1.62 -2.84 -6.34
C HIS A 61 2.32 -3.15 -7.67
N HIS A 62 3.37 -3.99 -7.67
CA HIS A 62 3.97 -4.46 -8.92
C HIS A 62 2.96 -5.28 -9.74
N ALA A 63 2.18 -6.13 -9.06
CA ALA A 63 1.10 -6.86 -9.71
C ALA A 63 0.02 -5.94 -10.27
N ALA A 64 -0.37 -4.89 -9.54
CA ALA A 64 -1.33 -3.91 -10.02
C ALA A 64 -0.83 -3.18 -11.28
N ALA A 65 0.44 -2.77 -11.31
CA ALA A 65 1.05 -2.19 -12.52
C ALA A 65 0.99 -3.17 -13.70
N ALA A 66 1.36 -4.43 -13.49
CA ALA A 66 1.34 -5.45 -14.53
C ALA A 66 -0.07 -5.76 -15.06
N LEU A 67 -1.11 -5.63 -14.23
CA LEU A 67 -2.50 -5.87 -14.58
C LEU A 67 -3.24 -4.61 -15.07
N GLY A 68 -2.59 -3.44 -15.05
CA GLY A 68 -3.25 -2.16 -15.37
C GLY A 68 -4.31 -1.74 -14.34
N VAL A 69 -4.20 -2.24 -13.11
CA VAL A 69 -5.13 -1.92 -12.02
C VAL A 69 -4.66 -0.62 -11.34
N PRO A 70 -5.53 0.40 -11.19
CA PRO A 70 -5.17 1.61 -10.47
C PRO A 70 -4.63 1.30 -9.07
N CYS A 71 -3.55 1.97 -8.68
CA CYS A 71 -2.91 1.71 -7.39
C CYS A 71 -2.41 2.98 -6.70
N ILE A 72 -2.70 3.08 -5.40
CA ILE A 72 -2.05 4.00 -4.47
C ILE A 72 -1.02 3.19 -3.67
N THR A 73 0.25 3.49 -3.88
CA THR A 73 1.37 2.86 -3.18
C THR A 73 1.94 3.82 -2.16
N ILE A 74 1.86 3.47 -0.88
CA ILE A 74 2.44 4.23 0.22
C ILE A 74 3.89 3.77 0.40
N PHE A 75 4.84 4.64 0.09
CA PHE A 75 6.26 4.43 0.32
C PHE A 75 6.66 4.93 1.69
N THR A 76 7.24 4.05 2.50
CA THR A 76 7.82 4.43 3.79
C THR A 76 9.24 5.02 3.62
N GLY A 77 10.06 5.02 4.67
CA GLY A 77 11.51 5.28 4.57
C GLY A 77 12.33 4.10 4.02
N PHE A 78 11.72 2.94 3.75
CA PHE A 78 12.47 1.72 3.44
C PHE A 78 12.98 1.66 1.99
N THR A 79 12.16 2.07 1.02
CA THR A 79 12.51 2.18 -0.42
C THR A 79 12.10 3.54 -0.98
N HIS A 80 12.37 3.82 -2.26
CA HIS A 80 12.02 5.09 -2.91
C HIS A 80 11.17 4.87 -4.17
N PRO A 81 10.17 5.74 -4.48
CA PRO A 81 9.41 5.68 -5.74
C PRO A 81 10.30 5.66 -6.98
N ALA A 82 11.32 6.52 -7.05
CA ALA A 82 12.36 6.47 -8.10
C ALA A 82 13.10 5.11 -8.27
N GLN A 83 12.96 4.17 -7.33
CA GLN A 83 13.53 2.82 -7.44
C GLN A 83 12.49 1.76 -7.82
N LEU A 84 11.29 1.82 -7.22
CA LEU A 84 10.28 0.76 -7.33
C LEU A 84 8.89 1.23 -7.78
N GLY A 85 8.64 2.53 -7.81
CA GLY A 85 7.37 3.11 -8.22
C GLY A 85 7.15 3.02 -9.73
N TYR A 86 5.90 3.19 -10.13
CA TYR A 86 5.49 3.26 -11.53
C TYR A 86 4.81 4.60 -11.79
N ASP A 87 5.06 5.19 -12.96
CA ASP A 87 4.55 6.52 -13.33
C ASP A 87 3.02 6.56 -13.48
N ASP A 88 2.39 5.41 -13.73
CA ASP A 88 0.94 5.24 -13.84
C ASP A 88 0.25 4.95 -12.50
N GLN A 89 1.00 4.88 -11.40
CA GLN A 89 0.50 4.71 -10.04
C GLN A 89 0.62 6.01 -9.23
N THR A 90 -0.26 6.16 -8.25
CA THR A 90 -0.13 7.22 -7.24
C THR A 90 0.86 6.77 -6.17
N ASN A 91 2.10 7.27 -6.25
CA ASN A 91 3.18 6.93 -5.32
C ASN A 91 3.24 7.95 -4.17
N LEU A 92 2.60 7.65 -3.04
CA LEU A 92 2.56 8.54 -1.88
C LEU A 92 3.79 8.38 -1.01
N ARG A 93 4.36 9.52 -0.61
CA ARG A 93 5.51 9.57 0.28
C ARG A 93 5.61 10.90 1.00
N ALA A 94 5.98 10.85 2.27
CA ALA A 94 6.13 12.03 3.11
C ALA A 94 7.28 12.96 2.72
N ASP A 95 8.43 12.43 2.31
CA ASP A 95 9.59 13.22 1.86
C ASP A 95 10.52 12.46 0.91
N PHE A 96 11.54 13.15 0.39
CA PHE A 96 12.56 12.58 -0.49
C PHE A 96 13.85 12.19 0.26
N SER A 97 13.75 11.84 1.55
CA SER A 97 14.91 11.32 2.29
C SER A 97 15.42 10.01 1.66
N PRO A 98 16.74 9.74 1.72
CA PRO A 98 17.29 8.51 1.17
C PRO A 98 16.67 7.24 1.78
N PRO A 99 16.35 6.21 0.98
CA PRO A 99 15.80 4.97 1.50
C PRO A 99 16.85 4.20 2.31
N CYS A 100 16.45 3.60 3.44
CA CYS A 100 17.42 2.95 4.34
C CYS A 100 17.69 1.47 4.02
N GLY A 101 16.74 0.74 3.41
CA GLY A 101 16.85 -0.71 3.16
C GLY A 101 17.09 -1.58 4.40
N SER A 102 16.91 -1.04 5.61
CA SER A 102 17.35 -1.68 6.86
C SER A 102 16.60 -2.98 7.15
N LEU A 103 17.34 -4.07 7.37
CA LEU A 103 16.76 -5.36 7.76
C LEU A 103 16.35 -5.42 9.24
N SER A 104 16.81 -4.45 10.03
CA SER A 104 16.48 -4.21 11.44
C SER A 104 15.38 -3.16 11.55
N ILE A 105 14.66 -3.11 12.67
CA ILE A 105 13.63 -2.08 12.90
C ILE A 105 14.27 -0.70 12.79
N CYS A 106 13.62 0.20 12.06
CA CYS A 106 14.12 1.53 11.76
C CYS A 106 13.08 2.60 12.13
N ASN A 107 13.44 3.52 13.02
CA ASN A 107 12.56 4.61 13.45
C ASN A 107 12.23 5.56 12.29
N HIS A 108 13.23 5.87 11.46
CA HIS A 108 13.02 6.68 10.25
C HIS A 108 11.91 6.11 9.36
N CYS A 109 11.89 4.80 9.12
CA CYS A 109 10.81 4.17 8.33
C CYS A 109 9.43 4.36 8.93
N ALA A 110 9.30 4.20 10.25
CA ALA A 110 8.04 4.37 10.97
C ALA A 110 7.59 5.85 11.00
N GLU A 111 8.52 6.77 11.20
CA GLU A 111 8.26 8.21 11.16
C GLU A 111 7.81 8.65 9.76
N MET A 112 8.45 8.16 8.69
CA MET A 112 8.07 8.50 7.33
C MET A 112 6.72 7.95 6.95
N SER A 113 6.40 6.70 7.32
CA SER A 113 5.09 6.14 7.02
C SER A 113 3.97 6.86 7.78
N ALA A 114 4.21 7.23 9.04
CA ALA A 114 3.24 7.97 9.85
C ALA A 114 2.96 9.41 9.36
N LYS A 115 3.82 9.98 8.51
CA LYS A 115 3.58 11.31 7.93
C LYS A 115 2.63 11.28 6.73
N VAL A 116 2.45 10.13 6.07
CA VAL A 116 1.40 9.97 5.05
C VAL A 116 0.08 9.82 5.77
N SER A 117 -0.80 10.82 5.62
CA SER A 117 -2.04 10.94 6.40
C SER A 117 -3.16 10.05 5.86
N VAL A 118 -4.17 9.78 6.69
CA VAL A 118 -5.36 9.03 6.24
C VAL A 118 -6.14 9.85 5.22
N GLU A 119 -6.22 11.16 5.46
CA GLU A 119 -6.92 12.14 4.65
C GLU A 119 -6.31 12.19 3.25
N GLU A 120 -4.99 12.25 3.12
CA GLU A 120 -4.28 12.22 1.84
C GLU A 120 -4.59 10.94 1.05
N VAL A 121 -4.50 9.77 1.68
CA VAL A 121 -4.81 8.49 1.02
C VAL A 121 -6.30 8.42 0.63
N TYR A 122 -7.19 8.92 1.49
CA TYR A 122 -8.62 8.95 1.23
C TYR A 122 -8.97 9.86 0.05
N GLU A 123 -8.48 11.10 0.03
CA GLU A 123 -8.71 12.06 -1.05
C GLU A 123 -8.22 11.53 -2.39
N GLU A 124 -7.02 10.95 -2.43
CA GLU A 124 -6.49 10.31 -3.65
C GLU A 124 -7.35 9.11 -4.08
N SER A 125 -7.87 8.32 -3.13
CA SER A 125 -8.76 7.20 -3.46
C SER A 125 -10.05 7.64 -4.15
N GLN A 126 -10.59 8.82 -3.80
CA GLN A 126 -11.84 9.32 -4.38
C GLN A 126 -11.73 9.60 -5.89
N ARG A 127 -10.53 9.93 -6.38
CA ARG A 127 -10.28 10.10 -7.82
C ARG A 127 -10.62 8.86 -8.62
N TYR A 128 -10.39 7.68 -8.04
CA TYR A 128 -10.66 6.39 -8.69
C TYR A 128 -12.07 5.88 -8.38
N LEU A 129 -12.56 6.10 -7.16
CA LEU A 129 -13.82 5.54 -6.67
C LEU A 129 -15.07 6.33 -7.13
N VAL A 130 -14.91 7.60 -7.49
CA VAL A 130 -16.01 8.45 -8.01
C VAL A 130 -15.99 8.54 -9.54
N ALA A 131 -14.81 8.57 -10.16
CA ALA A 131 -14.68 8.65 -11.61
C ALA A 131 -15.18 7.36 -12.29
N ARG A 132 -16.24 7.49 -13.10
CA ARG A 132 -16.84 6.41 -13.89
C ARG A 132 -16.01 6.08 -15.12
#